data_AF-A0A176JBF0-F1
#
_entry.id   AF-A0A176JBF0-F1
#
_cell.length_a   1.000
_cell.length_b   1.000
_cell.length_c   1.000
_cell.angle_alpha   90.00
_cell.angle_beta   90.00
_cell.angle_gamma   90.00
#
_symmetry.space_group_name_H-M   'P 1'
#
loop_
_entity.id
_entity.type
_entity.pdbx_description
1 polymer ?
#
loop_
_entity_poly.entity_id
_entity_poly.type
_entity_poly.pdbx_seq_one_letter_code
_entity_poly.pdbx_strand_id
1 'polypeptide(L)' 'MAEYKFFLEGVNMQTIATSYDNPVFISRVSSIIDATKEFAKVSKLKYTGHESLQNGYRIYYEKSTLLNRKNKTYIYYVTD' A
#
# COMPACT_ATOMS: atom_id res chain seq x y z
N MET A 1 -11.68 13.02 -11.41
CA MET A 1 -10.97 12.55 -10.20
C MET A 1 -10.42 11.18 -10.52
N ALA A 2 -9.16 10.90 -10.21
CA ALA A 2 -8.58 9.57 -10.38
C ALA A 2 -9.05 8.65 -9.25
N GLU A 3 -9.10 7.34 -9.50
CA GLU A 3 -9.52 6.34 -8.51
C GLU A 3 -8.39 5.35 -8.26
N TYR A 4 -7.68 5.49 -7.14
CA TYR A 4 -6.57 4.62 -6.79
C TYR A 4 -7.06 3.42 -5.97
N LYS A 5 -6.85 2.22 -6.51
CA LYS A 5 -7.23 0.93 -5.88
C LYS A 5 -6.00 0.23 -5.33
N PHE A 6 -6.02 -0.12 -4.04
CA PHE A 6 -4.90 -0.73 -3.34
C PHE A 6 -5.11 -2.23 -3.18
N PHE A 7 -4.09 -3.02 -3.51
CA PHE A 7 -4.08 -4.48 -3.40
C PHE A 7 -2.87 -4.92 -2.59
N LEU A 8 -3.07 -5.73 -1.54
CA LEU A 8 -1.98 -6.19 -0.69
C LEU A 8 -1.20 -7.32 -1.38
N GLU A 9 0.00 -7.04 -1.88
CA GLU A 9 0.84 -8.04 -2.57
C GLU A 9 1.74 -8.84 -1.61
N GLY A 10 2.08 -8.28 -0.45
CA GLY A 10 3.02 -8.95 0.43
C GLY A 10 3.17 -8.32 1.80
N VAL A 11 3.66 -9.15 2.73
CA VAL A 11 4.07 -8.74 4.08
C VAL A 11 5.48 -9.28 4.33
N ASN A 12 6.42 -8.38 4.61
CA ASN A 12 7.86 -8.65 4.64
C ASN A 12 8.34 -9.28 3.32
N MET A 13 9.15 -10.34 3.39
CA MET A 13 9.63 -11.09 2.23
C MET A 13 8.63 -12.16 1.74
N GLN A 14 7.41 -12.18 2.26
CA GLN A 14 6.39 -13.15 1.85
C GLN A 14 5.37 -12.50 0.91
N THR A 15 5.29 -13.03 -0.30
CA THR A 15 4.25 -12.69 -1.27
C THR A 15 2.93 -13.35 -0.85
N ILE A 16 1.83 -12.63 -1.00
CA ILE A 16 0.48 -13.10 -0.67
C ILE A 16 -0.27 -13.33 -1.98
N ALA A 17 -1.05 -14.41 -2.04
CA ALA A 17 -1.97 -14.64 -3.14
C ALA A 17 -3.01 -13.50 -3.15
N THR A 18 -2.88 -12.59 -4.10
CA THR A 18 -3.67 -11.36 -4.19
C THR A 18 -4.71 -11.50 -5.28
N SER A 19 -5.99 -11.36 -4.94
CA SER A 19 -7.04 -11.18 -5.95
C SER A 19 -7.12 -9.70 -6.30
N TYR A 20 -6.86 -9.36 -7.57
CA TYR A 20 -6.98 -7.99 -8.08
C TYR A 20 -8.43 -7.59 -8.37
N ASP A 21 -9.41 -8.43 -7.98
CA ASP A 21 -10.85 -8.15 -8.09
C ASP A 21 -11.38 -7.38 -6.86
N ASN A 22 -10.69 -7.50 -5.72
CA ASN A 22 -11.14 -6.98 -4.44
C ASN A 22 -10.08 -6.07 -3.81
N PRO A 23 -10.10 -4.76 -4.09
CA PRO A 23 -9.15 -3.84 -3.48
C PRO A 23 -9.38 -3.74 -1.97
N VAL A 24 -8.28 -3.68 -1.22
CA VAL A 24 -8.31 -3.50 0.24
C VAL A 24 -8.68 -2.06 0.64
N PHE A 25 -8.50 -1.12 -0.28
CA PHE A 25 -8.80 0.29 -0.09
C PHE A 25 -8.94 0.99 -1.45
N ILE A 26 -9.80 2.00 -1.51
CA ILE A 26 -10.01 2.83 -2.70
C ILE A 26 -9.95 4.30 -2.27
N SER A 27 -9.10 5.08 -2.94
CA SER A 27 -8.98 6.53 -2.72
C SER A 27 -9.38 7.28 -3.98
N ARG A 28 -10.12 8.39 -3.82
CA ARG A 28 -10.63 9.22 -4.92
C ARG A 28 -9.98 10.60 -4.92
N VAL A 29 -8.67 10.64 -5.03
CA VAL A 29 -7.87 11.88 -5.01
C VAL A 29 -7.17 12.12 -6.35
N SER A 30 -6.52 13.27 -6.49
CA SER A 30 -5.86 13.67 -7.74
C SER A 30 -4.45 13.12 -7.93
N SER A 31 -3.83 12.54 -6.90
CA SER A 31 -2.45 12.05 -6.97
C SER A 31 -2.22 10.77 -6.16
N ILE A 32 -1.31 9.91 -6.65
CA ILE A 32 -0.89 8.69 -5.93
C ILE A 32 -0.28 8.99 -4.56
N ILE A 33 0.40 10.13 -4.43
CA ILE A 33 1.01 10.57 -3.17
C ILE A 33 -0.07 10.87 -2.13
N ASP A 34 -1.14 11.55 -2.52
CA ASP A 34 -2.25 11.84 -1.62
C ASP A 34 -3.00 10.56 -1.25
N ALA A 35 -3.21 9.66 -2.22
CA ALA A 35 -3.89 8.38 -2.00
C ALA A 35 -3.13 7.50 -0.99
N THR A 36 -1.80 7.47 -1.15
CA THR A 36 -0.87 6.75 -0.27
C THR A 36 -0.86 7.31 1.14
N LYS A 37 -0.87 8.64 1.30
CA LYS A 37 -0.96 9.30 2.61
C LYS A 37 -2.30 9.03 3.30
N GLU A 38 -3.39 9.07 2.53
CA GLU A 38 -4.73 8.76 3.03
C GLU A 38 -4.78 7.32 3.56
N PHE A 39 -4.33 6.35 2.76
CA PHE A 39 -4.28 4.95 3.16
C PHE A 39 -3.38 4.71 4.38
N ALA A 40 -2.19 5.33 4.41
CA ALA A 40 -1.27 5.25 5.55
C ALA A 40 -1.94 5.67 6.86
N LYS A 41 -2.70 6.77 6.84
CA LYS A 41 -3.42 7.30 8.00
C LYS A 41 -4.53 6.36 8.47
N VAL A 42 -5.37 5.87 7.54
CA VAL A 42 -6.48 4.97 7.86
C VAL A 42 -5.97 3.64 8.42
N SER A 43 -4.94 3.07 7.79
CA SER A 43 -4.37 1.76 8.15
C SER A 43 -3.37 1.81 9.31
N LYS A 44 -3.07 3.00 9.84
CA LYS A 44 -2.03 3.24 10.86
C LYS A 44 -0.67 2.65 10.44
N LEU A 45 -0.33 2.86 9.18
CA LEU A 45 0.92 2.44 8.57
C LEU A 45 1.81 3.66 8.31
N LYS A 46 3.12 3.47 8.33
CA LYS A 46 4.09 4.49 7.93
C LYS A 46 4.47 4.28 6.47
N TYR A 47 4.21 5.24 5.61
CA TYR A 47 4.70 5.21 4.24
C TYR A 47 6.24 5.28 4.20
N THR A 48 6.87 4.39 3.43
CA THR A 48 8.34 4.33 3.31
C THR A 48 8.85 4.61 1.91
N GLY A 49 8.05 4.39 0.86
CA GLY A 49 8.44 4.66 -0.52
C GLY A 49 7.47 4.07 -1.53
N HIS A 50 7.68 4.40 -2.80
CA HIS A 50 7.00 3.75 -3.91
C HIS A 50 7.90 3.61 -5.13
N GLU A 51 7.52 2.69 -6.01
CA GLU A 51 8.11 2.47 -7.33
C GLU A 51 7.01 2.57 -8.39
N SER A 52 7.35 3.18 -9.53
CA SER A 52 6.48 3.18 -10.70
C SER A 52 6.70 1.89 -11.50
N LEU A 53 5.61 1.18 -11.78
CA LEU A 53 5.56 0.01 -12.63
C LEU A 53 4.92 0.38 -13.98
N GLN A 54 5.00 -0.52 -14.97
CA GLN A 54 4.38 -0.27 -16.28
C GLN A 54 2.87 -0.02 -16.19
N ASN A 55 2.17 -0.72 -15.29
CA ASN A 55 0.71 -0.67 -15.16
C ASN A 55 0.25 -0.20 -13.77
N GLY A 56 1.04 0.60 -13.05
CA GLY A 56 0.65 1.09 -11.73
C GLY A 56 1.83 1.40 -10.82
N TYR A 57 1.64 1.27 -9.52
CA TYR A 57 2.63 1.61 -8.51
C TYR A 57 2.78 0.50 -7.49
N ARG A 58 4.00 0.25 -7.04
CA ARG A 58 4.25 -0.55 -5.85
C ARG A 58 4.55 0.37 -4.69
N ILE A 59 3.74 0.30 -3.64
CA ILE A 59 3.85 1.15 -2.46
C ILE A 59 4.32 0.32 -1.27
N TYR A 60 5.30 0.86 -0.56
CA TYR A 60 5.90 0.24 0.61
C TYR A 60 5.46 0.98 1.88
N TYR A 61 5.07 0.21 2.88
CA TYR A 61 4.74 0.71 4.20
C TYR A 61 5.41 -0.10 5.30
N GLU A 62 5.56 0.51 6.47
CA GLU A 62 6.02 -0.14 7.69
C GLU A 62 5.01 -0.01 8.82
N LYS A 63 4.90 -1.05 9.63
CA LYS A 63 4.21 -1.03 10.92
C LYS A 63 5.20 -1.38 12.01
N SER A 64 5.46 -0.44 12.91
CA SER A 64 6.21 -0.70 14.13
C SER A 64 5.31 -1.45 15.11
N THR A 65 5.76 -2.59 15.61
CA THR A 65 5.08 -3.31 16.69
C THR A 65 5.80 -3.02 18.01
N LEU A 66 5.11 -2.39 18.97
CA LEU A 66 5.68 -2.05 20.28
C LEU A 66 6.22 -3.28 21.06
N LEU A 67 5.67 -4.47 20.81
CA LEU A 67 6.01 -5.69 21.55
C LEU A 67 7.20 -6.48 20.98
N ASN A 68 7.51 -6.37 19.69
CA ASN A 68 8.59 -7.10 19.05
C ASN A 68 9.40 -6.09 18.24
N ARG A 69 10.70 -5.96 18.51
CA ARG A 69 11.66 -5.02 17.86
C ARG A 69 11.82 -5.20 16.33
N LYS A 70 10.89 -5.87 15.65
CA LYS A 70 10.89 -6.10 14.20
C LYS A 70 9.79 -5.27 13.57
N ASN A 71 10.18 -4.35 12.69
CA ASN A 71 9.23 -3.66 11.82
C ASN A 71 8.65 -4.66 10.83
N LYS A 72 7.33 -4.61 10.61
CA LYS A 72 6.69 -5.36 9.52
C LYS A 72 6.57 -4.46 8.30
N THR A 73 7.12 -4.88 7.18
CA THR A 73 6.95 -4.21 5.88
C THR A 73 5.69 -4.73 5.20
N TYR A 74 4.91 -3.86 4.59
CA TYR A 74 3.74 -4.19 3.79
C TYR A 74 3.94 -3.64 2.39
N ILE A 75 3.66 -4.45 1.39
CA ILE A 75 3.83 -4.14 -0.02
C ILE A 75 2.45 -4.15 -0.66
N TYR A 76 2.07 -3.03 -1.27
CA TYR A 76 0.80 -2.90 -1.97
C TYR A 76 1.04 -2.56 -3.44
N TYR A 77 0.26 -3.16 -4.32
CA TYR A 77 0.11 -2.69 -5.69
C TYR A 77 -1.06 -1.72 -5.78
N VAL A 78 -0.88 -0.64 -6.53
CA VAL A 78 -1.88 0.39 -6.72
C VAL A 78 -2.05 0.68 -8.21
N THR A 79 -3.28 0.66 -8.68
CA THR A 79 -3.67 1.07 -10.04
C THR A 79 -4.60 2.27 -9.97
N ASP A 80 -4.55 3.13 -10.99
CA ASP A 80 -5.48 4.22 -11.21
C ASP A 80 -6.76 3.80 -11.95
#